data_AF-A0A3D1KD80-F1
#
_entry.id   AF-A0A3D1KD80-F1
#
_cell.length_a   1.000
_cell.length_b   1.000
_cell.length_c   1.000
_cell.angle_alpha   90.00
_cell.angle_beta   90.00
_cell.angle_gamma   90.00
#
_symmetry.space_group_name_H-M   'P 1'
#
loop_
_entity.id
_entity.type
_entity.pdbx_description
1 polymer ?
#
loop_
_entity_poly.entity_id
_entity_poly.type
_entity_poly.pdbx_seq_one_letter_code
_entity_poly.pdbx_strand_id
1 'polypeptide(L)'
;MKIKVNILMCAIVLFLASCKPTSYEGIFLNETDYNNDTVKKNDVEIKRLWPEVKKELISLNPQWNKKSEFIRYKDSGDIIGLDLSNRFLKHENNKTTIITEEAELTDISPLKKLPLIRLNLDGASVKDISPLSNMKLECLAISNTKVIDLSPLRNMPLTELYISNTAISDISPLKDAPLKVLYMHDTKVQDISPLAGKNIKFLNMLNTPAESVKVKPTDPLN
;
A
#
# COMPACT_ATOMS: atom_id res chain seq x y z
N MET A 1 -32.53 -30.30 0.60
CA MET A 1 -32.56 -28.88 0.96
C MET A 1 -31.12 -28.42 1.14
N LYS A 2 -30.49 -27.95 0.05
CA LYS A 2 -29.11 -27.44 0.02
C LYS A 2 -29.21 -25.94 -0.19
N ILE A 3 -28.72 -25.15 0.75
CA ILE A 3 -28.66 -23.69 0.60
C ILE A 3 -27.64 -23.41 -0.50
N LYS A 4 -28.13 -23.03 -1.69
CA LYS A 4 -27.31 -22.40 -2.72
C LYS A 4 -26.96 -21.00 -2.20
N VAL A 5 -25.78 -20.86 -1.63
CA VAL A 5 -25.20 -19.53 -1.41
C VAL A 5 -24.79 -19.01 -2.79
N ASN A 6 -25.42 -17.93 -3.22
CA ASN A 6 -25.15 -17.24 -4.48
C ASN A 6 -23.70 -16.73 -4.46
N ILE A 7 -22.82 -17.35 -5.25
CA ILE A 7 -21.39 -17.02 -5.39
C ILE A 7 -21.15 -15.79 -6.31
N LEU A 8 -22.19 -15.07 -6.74
CA LEU A 8 -22.06 -14.12 -7.86
C LEU A 8 -21.84 -12.64 -7.47
N MET A 9 -21.50 -12.30 -6.22
CA MET A 9 -21.30 -10.88 -5.85
C MET A 9 -20.09 -10.61 -4.95
N CYS A 10 -19.02 -11.40 -5.06
CA CYS A 10 -17.73 -11.12 -4.41
C CYS A 10 -16.53 -11.00 -5.37
N ALA A 11 -16.72 -11.28 -6.68
CA ALA A 11 -15.60 -11.32 -7.63
C ALA A 11 -15.21 -9.95 -8.23
N ILE A 12 -15.94 -8.86 -7.97
CA ILE A 12 -15.72 -7.56 -8.64
C ILE A 12 -15.16 -6.45 -7.73
N VAL A 13 -15.12 -6.63 -6.40
CA VAL A 13 -14.63 -5.58 -5.46
C VAL A 13 -13.24 -5.88 -4.88
N LEU A 14 -12.63 -7.02 -5.20
CA LEU A 14 -11.50 -7.57 -4.43
C LEU A 14 -10.08 -7.17 -4.86
N PHE A 15 -9.85 -6.20 -5.77
CA PHE A 15 -8.50 -6.08 -6.37
C PHE A 15 -7.86 -4.69 -6.58
N LEU A 16 -8.50 -3.58 -6.22
CA LEU A 16 -7.96 -2.23 -6.51
C LEU A 16 -7.46 -1.44 -5.29
N ALA A 17 -7.27 -2.09 -4.15
CA ALA A 17 -6.77 -1.43 -2.95
C ALA A 17 -5.22 -1.31 -2.94
N SER A 18 -4.66 -0.75 -4.01
CA SER A 18 -3.26 -0.33 -4.08
C SER A 18 -3.23 1.20 -4.11
N CYS A 19 -2.14 1.87 -3.71
CA CYS A 19 -2.06 3.34 -3.60
C CYS A 19 -2.26 4.12 -4.95
N LYS A 20 -2.82 3.51 -6.02
CA LYS A 20 -3.07 4.11 -7.33
C LYS A 20 -4.23 5.11 -7.29
N PRO A 21 -4.01 6.37 -7.72
CA PRO A 21 -5.08 7.31 -7.96
C PRO A 21 -5.33 7.38 -9.47
N THR A 22 -5.97 6.37 -10.03
CA THR A 22 -6.55 6.49 -11.39
C THR A 22 -7.90 5.79 -11.42
N SER A 23 -8.94 6.61 -11.27
CA SER A 23 -10.35 6.31 -11.52
C SER A 23 -10.95 5.13 -10.75
N TYR A 24 -11.18 5.28 -9.45
CA TYR A 24 -12.35 4.71 -8.76
C TYR A 24 -12.68 5.59 -7.53
N GLU A 25 -13.96 5.88 -7.33
CA GLU A 25 -14.46 6.55 -6.12
C GLU A 25 -14.31 5.62 -4.90
N GLY A 26 -13.66 6.12 -3.85
CA GLY A 26 -13.39 5.43 -2.59
C GLY A 26 -11.89 5.22 -2.37
N ILE A 27 -11.24 5.73 -1.34
CA ILE A 27 -11.66 6.07 0.02
C ILE A 27 -10.70 7.17 0.53
N PHE A 28 -11.26 8.36 0.79
CA PHE A 28 -10.74 9.53 1.54
C PHE A 28 -9.29 9.99 1.32
N LEU A 29 -9.07 10.86 0.33
CA LEU A 29 -8.44 12.14 0.68
C LEU A 29 -9.53 12.94 1.40
N ASN A 30 -9.41 13.13 2.70
CA ASN A 30 -10.15 14.22 3.34
C ASN A 30 -9.53 15.52 2.83
N GLU A 31 -10.38 16.46 2.41
CA GLU A 31 -10.04 17.79 1.87
C GLU A 31 -9.24 18.69 2.84
N THR A 32 -8.81 18.20 4.02
CA THR A 32 -8.34 19.04 5.13
C THR A 32 -6.90 18.83 5.61
N ASP A 33 -6.11 17.89 5.07
CA ASP A 33 -4.68 17.72 5.46
C ASP A 33 -3.69 18.25 4.40
N TYR A 34 -4.18 18.97 3.38
CA TYR A 34 -3.34 19.53 2.33
C TYR A 34 -2.55 20.73 2.85
N ASN A 35 -1.34 20.47 3.36
CA ASN A 35 -0.33 21.51 3.51
C ASN A 35 0.30 21.76 2.13
N ASN A 36 -0.41 22.54 1.29
CA ASN A 36 -0.12 22.81 -0.12
C ASN A 36 1.38 23.02 -0.40
N ASP A 37 2.04 23.78 0.47
CA ASP A 37 3.45 24.12 0.32
C ASP A 37 4.40 22.92 0.51
N THR A 38 4.06 21.97 1.39
CA THR A 38 4.87 20.76 1.60
C THR A 38 4.74 19.81 0.42
N VAL A 39 3.51 19.60 -0.09
CA VAL A 39 3.27 18.74 -1.25
C VAL A 39 3.95 19.28 -2.49
N LYS A 40 3.84 20.60 -2.76
CA LYS A 40 4.54 21.24 -3.88
C LYS A 40 6.05 21.13 -3.76
N LYS A 41 6.60 21.32 -2.56
CA LYS A 41 8.03 21.14 -2.31
C LYS A 41 8.47 19.70 -2.58
N ASN A 42 7.69 18.72 -2.13
CA ASN A 42 7.97 17.30 -2.37
C ASN A 42 7.90 16.96 -3.86
N ASP A 43 6.91 17.47 -4.60
CA ASP A 43 6.79 17.27 -6.04
C ASP A 43 8.05 17.76 -6.79
N VAL A 44 8.51 18.97 -6.49
CA VAL A 44 9.74 19.54 -7.07
C VAL A 44 10.94 18.65 -6.75
N GLU A 45 11.06 18.21 -5.50
CA GLU A 45 12.20 17.41 -5.05
C GLU A 45 12.18 15.99 -5.63
N ILE A 46 11.02 15.35 -5.72
CA ILE A 46 10.84 14.04 -6.36
C ILE A 46 11.23 14.13 -7.83
N LYS A 47 10.74 15.15 -8.56
CA LYS A 47 11.12 15.36 -9.98
C LYS A 47 12.63 15.52 -10.15
N ARG A 48 13.27 16.26 -9.23
CA ARG A 48 14.72 16.53 -9.26
C ARG A 48 15.55 15.28 -8.97
N LEU A 49 15.17 14.48 -7.98
CA LEU A 49 15.96 13.34 -7.50
C LEU A 49 15.66 12.03 -8.23
N TRP A 50 14.45 11.87 -8.78
CA TRP A 50 14.01 10.61 -9.36
C TRP A 50 14.94 10.02 -10.43
N PRO A 51 15.53 10.79 -11.38
CA PRO A 51 16.42 10.23 -12.38
C PRO A 51 17.61 9.46 -11.79
N GLU A 52 18.28 10.03 -10.78
CA GLU A 52 19.42 9.40 -10.12
C GLU A 52 18.99 8.25 -9.21
N VAL A 53 17.90 8.42 -8.46
CA VAL A 53 17.33 7.34 -7.63
C VAL A 53 16.94 6.14 -8.50
N LYS A 54 16.31 6.37 -9.66
CA LYS A 54 15.93 5.31 -10.59
C LYS A 54 17.15 4.59 -11.16
N LYS A 55 18.22 5.32 -11.48
CA LYS A 55 19.48 4.73 -11.94
C LYS A 55 20.09 3.82 -10.88
N GLU A 56 20.11 4.24 -9.62
CA GLU A 56 20.59 3.41 -8.51
C GLU A 56 19.70 2.18 -8.29
N LEU A 57 18.36 2.32 -8.35
CA LEU A 57 17.44 1.18 -8.27
C LEU A 57 17.71 0.16 -9.36
N ILE A 58 17.93 0.60 -10.61
CA ILE A 58 18.26 -0.29 -11.72
C ILE A 58 19.61 -0.98 -11.49
N SER A 59 20.60 -0.25 -10.95
CA SER A 59 21.92 -0.80 -10.64
C SER A 59 21.87 -1.89 -9.58
N LEU A 60 21.04 -1.70 -8.54
CA LEU A 60 20.89 -2.65 -7.44
C LEU A 60 19.95 -3.82 -7.79
N ASN A 61 19.05 -3.62 -8.76
CA ASN A 61 18.03 -4.59 -9.16
C ASN A 61 18.07 -4.80 -10.68
N PRO A 62 19.10 -5.48 -11.23
CA PRO A 62 19.25 -5.64 -12.67
C PRO A 62 18.10 -6.43 -13.32
N GLN A 63 17.40 -7.28 -12.56
CA GLN A 63 16.23 -8.07 -12.99
C GLN A 63 14.90 -7.33 -12.81
N TRP A 64 14.91 -6.11 -12.26
CA TRP A 64 13.69 -5.31 -12.17
C TRP A 64 13.27 -4.84 -13.56
N ASN A 65 11.97 -4.91 -13.86
CA ASN A 65 11.37 -4.49 -15.14
C ASN A 65 11.40 -2.97 -15.36
N LYS A 66 11.87 -2.18 -14.38
CA LYS A 66 12.09 -0.72 -14.44
C LYS A 66 10.79 0.08 -14.62
N LYS A 67 9.64 -0.58 -14.51
CA LYS A 67 8.33 0.05 -14.59
C LYS A 67 8.07 0.81 -13.30
N SER A 68 7.65 2.04 -13.48
CA SER A 68 7.44 2.98 -12.38
C SER A 68 6.46 4.05 -12.83
N GLU A 69 5.48 4.37 -12.01
CA GLU A 69 4.54 5.47 -12.25
C GLU A 69 4.58 6.46 -11.09
N PHE A 70 4.28 7.72 -11.39
CA PHE A 70 4.10 8.73 -10.35
C PHE A 70 2.68 8.67 -9.80
N ILE A 71 2.58 8.56 -8.48
CA ILE A 71 1.32 8.77 -7.76
C ILE A 71 1.12 10.27 -7.62
N ARG A 72 -0.04 10.77 -8.05
CA ARG A 72 -0.37 12.19 -8.06
C ARG A 72 -1.52 12.51 -7.13
N TYR A 73 -1.46 13.70 -6.54
CA TYR A 73 -2.60 14.28 -5.82
C TYR A 73 -3.72 14.62 -6.82
N LYS A 74 -4.96 14.24 -6.53
CA LYS A 74 -6.08 14.27 -7.50
C LYS A 74 -6.36 15.68 -8.05
N ASP A 75 -6.34 16.68 -7.17
CA ASP A 75 -6.81 18.02 -7.52
C ASP A 75 -5.72 18.87 -8.18
N SER A 76 -4.47 18.76 -7.71
CA SER A 76 -3.35 19.57 -8.19
C SER A 76 -2.49 18.86 -9.24
N GLY A 77 -2.52 17.52 -9.29
CA GLY A 77 -1.62 16.73 -10.13
C GLY A 77 -0.17 16.64 -9.62
N ASP A 78 0.12 17.20 -8.44
CA ASP A 78 1.44 17.17 -7.79
C ASP A 78 1.87 15.73 -7.51
N ILE A 79 3.14 15.41 -7.75
CA ILE A 79 3.68 14.08 -7.44
C ILE A 79 3.85 13.95 -5.94
N ILE A 80 3.22 12.92 -5.37
CA ILE A 80 3.25 12.61 -3.93
C ILE A 80 3.86 11.25 -3.64
N GLY A 81 4.15 10.47 -4.67
CA GLY A 81 4.52 9.08 -4.48
C GLY A 81 4.98 8.36 -5.72
N LEU A 82 5.34 7.10 -5.53
CA LEU A 82 5.77 6.18 -6.57
C LEU A 82 4.97 4.90 -6.51
N ASP A 83 4.56 4.43 -7.68
CA ASP A 83 4.10 3.08 -7.89
C ASP A 83 5.19 2.27 -8.59
N LEU A 84 5.73 1.30 -7.87
CA LEU A 84 6.74 0.35 -8.33
C LEU A 84 6.21 -1.08 -8.21
N SER A 85 4.88 -1.26 -8.14
CA SER A 85 4.24 -2.56 -8.04
C SER A 85 4.45 -3.40 -9.29
N ASN A 86 4.37 -4.71 -9.16
CA ASN A 86 4.44 -5.64 -10.30
C ASN A 86 3.10 -5.82 -11.03
N ARG A 87 2.07 -5.04 -10.66
CA ARG A 87 0.71 -5.14 -11.22
C ARG A 87 0.38 -3.91 -12.07
N PHE A 88 0.21 -4.12 -13.37
CA PHE A 88 -0.10 -3.07 -14.32
C PHE A 88 -1.38 -3.36 -15.09
N LEU A 89 -2.10 -2.29 -15.45
CA LEU A 89 -3.21 -2.37 -16.38
C LEU A 89 -2.65 -2.34 -17.80
N LYS A 90 -2.89 -3.39 -18.57
CA LYS A 90 -2.68 -3.39 -20.02
C LYS A 90 -4.00 -3.10 -20.70
N HIS A 91 -4.04 -2.04 -21.50
CA HIS A 91 -5.17 -1.75 -22.37
C HIS A 91 -4.82 -2.21 -23.80
N GLU A 92 -5.57 -3.17 -24.31
CA GLU A 92 -5.38 -3.69 -25.67
C GLU A 92 -6.74 -4.10 -26.24
N ASN A 93 -7.06 -3.69 -27.47
CA ASN A 93 -8.31 -4.05 -28.17
C ASN A 93 -9.58 -3.80 -27.33
N ASN A 94 -9.70 -2.62 -26.71
CA ASN A 94 -10.79 -2.26 -25.79
C ASN A 94 -10.95 -3.17 -24.55
N LYS A 95 -9.92 -3.97 -24.23
CA LYS A 95 -9.88 -4.80 -23.03
C LYS A 95 -8.81 -4.28 -22.07
N THR A 96 -9.19 -4.07 -20.82
CA THR A 96 -8.26 -3.84 -19.71
C THR A 96 -7.93 -5.19 -19.07
N THR A 97 -6.65 -5.55 -19.05
CA THR A 97 -6.16 -6.77 -18.41
C THR A 97 -5.13 -6.40 -17.35
N ILE A 98 -5.20 -7.04 -16.17
CA ILE A 98 -4.13 -6.93 -15.18
C ILE A 98 -3.02 -7.88 -15.61
N ILE A 99 -1.84 -7.34 -15.85
CA ILE A 99 -0.63 -8.14 -16.05
C ILE A 99 0.18 -8.08 -14.77
N THR A 100 0.61 -9.25 -14.30
CA THR A 100 1.66 -9.37 -13.30
C THR A 100 2.91 -9.83 -14.03
N GLU A 101 3.97 -9.03 -13.96
CA GLU A 101 5.28 -9.43 -14.46
C GLU A 101 6.14 -9.78 -13.26
N GLU A 102 6.85 -10.91 -13.33
CA GLU A 102 7.90 -11.21 -12.36
C GLU A 102 8.97 -10.13 -12.46
N ALA A 103 9.07 -9.27 -11.45
CA ALA A 103 10.12 -8.28 -11.36
C ALA A 103 10.74 -8.30 -9.96
N GLU A 104 12.05 -8.52 -9.92
CA GLU A 104 12.78 -8.70 -8.68
C GLU A 104 13.26 -7.36 -8.10
N LEU A 105 12.33 -6.41 -7.89
CA LEU A 105 12.65 -5.26 -7.05
C LEU A 105 12.80 -5.75 -5.60
N THR A 106 14.03 -5.76 -5.10
CA THR A 106 14.41 -6.31 -3.80
C THR A 106 15.08 -5.27 -2.92
N ASP A 107 16.06 -4.53 -3.46
CA ASP A 107 16.77 -3.46 -2.78
C ASP A 107 16.12 -2.11 -3.12
N ILE A 108 15.43 -1.56 -2.14
CA ILE A 108 14.75 -0.25 -2.21
C ILE A 108 15.53 0.85 -1.48
N SER A 109 16.79 0.60 -1.11
CA SER A 109 17.60 1.56 -0.36
C SER A 109 17.73 2.95 -0.97
N PRO A 110 17.69 3.14 -2.32
CA PRO A 110 17.68 4.48 -2.91
C PRO A 110 16.42 5.30 -2.59
N LEU A 111 15.27 4.67 -2.29
CA LEU A 111 14.00 5.37 -2.07
C LEU A 111 14.02 6.31 -0.85
N LYS A 112 14.89 6.06 0.13
CA LYS A 112 15.05 6.91 1.33
C LYS A 112 15.44 8.36 1.00
N LYS A 113 15.93 8.61 -0.21
CA LYS A 113 16.31 9.95 -0.70
C LYS A 113 15.10 10.78 -1.10
N LEU A 114 13.93 10.16 -1.30
CA LEU A 114 12.74 10.83 -1.82
C LEU A 114 11.76 11.19 -0.69
N PRO A 115 11.17 12.39 -0.70
CA PRO A 115 10.15 12.78 0.27
C PRO A 115 8.77 12.22 -0.13
N LEU A 116 8.66 10.89 -0.25
CA LEU A 116 7.42 10.22 -0.63
C LEU A 116 6.40 10.26 0.52
N ILE A 117 5.13 10.47 0.15
CA ILE A 117 3.96 10.36 1.04
C ILE A 117 3.23 9.04 0.75
N ARG A 118 3.21 8.60 -0.51
CA ARG A 118 2.59 7.34 -0.94
C ARG A 118 3.61 6.45 -1.65
N LEU A 119 3.63 5.17 -1.31
CA LEU A 119 4.51 4.19 -1.94
C LEU A 119 3.78 2.88 -2.17
N ASN A 120 3.79 2.41 -3.42
CA ASN A 120 3.27 1.11 -3.79
C ASN A 120 4.41 0.19 -4.27
N LEU A 121 4.61 -0.91 -3.55
CA LEU A 121 5.56 -1.98 -3.79
C LEU A 121 4.86 -3.34 -3.95
N ASP A 122 3.54 -3.35 -4.22
CA ASP A 122 2.77 -4.58 -4.30
C ASP A 122 3.36 -5.57 -5.31
N GLY A 123 3.51 -6.83 -4.88
CA GLY A 123 4.06 -7.89 -5.71
C GLY A 123 5.57 -7.79 -5.98
N ALA A 124 6.25 -6.76 -5.47
CA ALA A 124 7.71 -6.69 -5.51
C ALA A 124 8.33 -7.81 -4.66
N SER A 125 9.57 -8.19 -4.97
CA SER A 125 10.30 -9.20 -4.21
C SER A 125 10.97 -8.64 -2.94
N VAL A 126 10.55 -7.46 -2.48
CA VAL A 126 11.09 -6.78 -1.30
C VAL A 126 10.90 -7.66 -0.06
N LYS A 127 11.99 -7.79 0.70
CA LYS A 127 12.02 -8.47 2.01
C LYS A 127 12.35 -7.50 3.14
N ASP A 128 13.26 -6.57 2.87
CA ASP A 128 13.72 -5.58 3.84
C ASP A 128 13.12 -4.20 3.52
N ILE A 129 12.36 -3.66 4.46
CA ILE A 129 11.80 -2.31 4.40
C ILE A 129 12.50 -1.35 5.36
N SER A 130 13.66 -1.73 5.93
CA SER A 130 14.49 -0.85 6.75
C SER A 130 14.83 0.49 6.09
N PRO A 131 15.01 0.60 4.75
CA PRO A 131 15.24 1.91 4.13
C PRO A 131 14.06 2.88 4.24
N LEU A 132 12.85 2.39 4.54
CA LEU A 132 11.69 3.24 4.75
C LEU A 132 11.69 3.91 6.12
N SER A 133 12.54 3.49 7.06
CA SER A 133 12.61 4.05 8.42
C SER A 133 12.68 5.58 8.41
N ASN A 134 11.89 6.21 9.27
CA ASN A 134 11.76 7.68 9.41
C ASN A 134 11.15 8.44 8.21
N MET A 135 10.76 7.76 7.13
CA MET A 135 9.94 8.38 6.09
C MET A 135 8.58 8.82 6.66
N LYS A 136 7.92 9.76 5.97
CA LYS A 136 6.61 10.30 6.35
C LYS A 136 5.51 9.75 5.43
N LEU A 137 5.52 8.43 5.26
CA LEU A 137 4.51 7.74 4.45
C LEU A 137 3.16 7.77 5.17
N GLU A 138 2.13 8.14 4.41
CA GLU A 138 0.72 8.05 4.80
C GLU A 138 0.06 6.82 4.17
N CYS A 139 0.47 6.45 2.95
CA CYS A 139 0.05 5.20 2.28
C CYS A 139 1.24 4.32 1.95
N LEU A 140 1.20 3.07 2.40
CA LEU A 140 2.15 2.04 2.01
C LEU A 140 1.42 0.78 1.56
N ALA A 141 1.73 0.32 0.36
CA ALA A 141 1.27 -0.97 -0.15
C ALA A 141 2.48 -1.89 -0.38
N ILE A 142 2.52 -3.01 0.35
CA ILE A 142 3.54 -4.06 0.30
C ILE A 142 2.88 -5.46 0.28
N SER A 143 1.66 -5.55 -0.28
CA SER A 143 0.95 -6.82 -0.40
C SER A 143 1.68 -7.73 -1.40
N ASN A 144 1.62 -9.05 -1.19
CA ASN A 144 2.31 -10.03 -2.03
C ASN A 144 3.84 -9.80 -2.09
N THR A 145 4.44 -9.26 -1.03
CA THR A 145 5.89 -9.13 -0.88
C THR A 145 6.43 -10.22 0.06
N LYS A 146 7.75 -10.26 0.26
CA LYS A 146 8.42 -11.17 1.19
C LYS A 146 8.70 -10.52 2.56
N VAL A 147 8.07 -9.36 2.84
CA VAL A 147 8.23 -8.63 4.10
C VAL A 147 7.62 -9.44 5.24
N ILE A 148 8.33 -9.45 6.37
CA ILE A 148 7.91 -10.11 7.62
C ILE A 148 7.98 -9.21 8.84
N ASP A 149 8.77 -8.13 8.77
CA ASP A 149 9.01 -7.22 9.88
C ASP A 149 8.49 -5.82 9.55
N LEU A 150 7.59 -5.32 10.40
CA LEU A 150 7.02 -3.98 10.31
C LEU A 150 7.71 -2.98 11.25
N SER A 151 8.77 -3.37 11.96
CA SER A 151 9.50 -2.47 12.87
C SER A 151 9.96 -1.15 12.25
N PRO A 152 10.32 -1.08 10.94
CA PRO A 152 10.66 0.19 10.30
C PRO A 152 9.51 1.18 10.21
N LEU A 153 8.25 0.72 10.34
CA LEU A 153 7.05 1.55 10.24
C LEU A 153 6.65 2.24 11.55
N ARG A 154 7.37 2.00 12.66
CA ARG A 154 7.07 2.62 13.96
C ARG A 154 7.04 4.15 13.84
N ASN A 155 6.04 4.77 14.46
CA ASN A 155 5.86 6.23 14.51
C ASN A 155 5.65 6.91 13.13
N MET A 156 5.37 6.16 12.07
CA MET A 156 4.98 6.74 10.79
C MET A 156 3.52 7.25 10.84
N PRO A 157 3.19 8.33 10.12
CA PRO A 157 1.83 8.85 10.03
C PRO A 157 0.94 8.02 9.08
N LEU A 158 1.08 6.69 9.09
CA LEU A 158 0.34 5.81 8.19
C LEU A 158 -1.17 5.86 8.47
N THR A 159 -1.93 6.27 7.46
CA THR A 159 -3.40 6.28 7.43
C THR A 159 -3.94 5.09 6.64
N GLU A 160 -3.17 4.60 5.67
CA GLU A 160 -3.51 3.47 4.80
C GLU A 160 -2.35 2.47 4.72
N LEU A 161 -2.64 1.20 5.03
CA LEU A 161 -1.64 0.14 4.96
C LEU A 161 -2.20 -1.14 4.33
N TYR A 162 -1.50 -1.65 3.34
CA TYR A 162 -1.86 -2.88 2.62
C TYR A 162 -0.71 -3.88 2.72
N ILE A 163 -0.92 -4.96 3.47
CA ILE A 163 0.09 -5.99 3.78
C ILE A 163 -0.42 -7.40 3.50
N SER A 164 -1.48 -7.54 2.70
CA SER A 164 -2.11 -8.82 2.43
C SER A 164 -1.17 -9.80 1.73
N ASN A 165 -1.39 -11.11 1.93
CA ASN A 165 -0.57 -12.17 1.34
C ASN A 165 0.92 -12.00 1.67
N THR A 166 1.22 -11.74 2.94
CA THR A 166 2.60 -11.68 3.47
C THR A 166 2.74 -12.63 4.65
N ALA A 167 3.97 -12.91 5.07
CA ALA A 167 4.21 -13.72 6.27
C ALA A 167 4.29 -12.89 7.56
N ILE A 168 3.78 -11.65 7.56
CA ILE A 168 3.73 -10.77 8.73
C ILE A 168 2.85 -11.39 9.82
N SER A 169 3.35 -11.41 11.06
CA SER A 169 2.63 -11.90 12.24
C SER A 169 2.53 -10.88 13.38
N ASP A 170 3.44 -9.92 13.44
CA ASP A 170 3.47 -8.87 14.46
C ASP A 170 3.06 -7.51 13.87
N ILE A 171 1.99 -6.94 14.40
CA ILE A 171 1.50 -5.58 14.07
C ILE A 171 1.67 -4.59 15.23
N SER A 172 2.41 -4.95 16.28
CA SER A 172 2.78 -4.04 17.38
C SER A 172 3.44 -2.72 16.92
N PRO A 173 4.19 -2.68 15.79
CA PRO A 173 4.70 -1.41 15.26
C PRO A 173 3.62 -0.39 14.88
N LEU A 174 2.39 -0.83 14.62
CA LEU A 174 1.28 -0.01 14.17
C LEU A 174 0.46 0.60 15.32
N LYS A 175 0.81 0.32 16.57
CA LYS A 175 0.04 0.72 17.77
C LYS A 175 -0.26 2.22 17.84
N ASP A 176 0.64 3.07 17.34
CA ASP A 176 0.51 4.53 17.38
C ASP A 176 0.11 5.13 16.02
N ALA A 177 0.03 4.31 14.96
CA ALA A 177 -0.29 4.79 13.62
C ALA A 177 -1.76 5.25 13.52
N PRO A 178 -2.06 6.40 12.88
CA PRO A 178 -3.42 6.93 12.73
C PRO A 178 -4.26 6.20 11.65
N LEU A 179 -4.15 4.86 11.58
CA LEU A 179 -4.74 4.03 10.54
C LEU A 179 -6.26 4.22 10.42
N LYS A 180 -6.69 4.40 9.18
CA LYS A 180 -8.09 4.40 8.73
C LYS A 180 -8.41 3.22 7.84
N VAL A 181 -7.40 2.71 7.11
CA VAL A 181 -7.51 1.56 6.23
C VAL A 181 -6.38 0.58 6.55
N LEU A 182 -6.73 -0.68 6.83
CA LEU A 182 -5.77 -1.76 7.01
C LEU A 182 -6.26 -3.04 6.35
N TYR A 183 -5.58 -3.46 5.27
CA TYR A 183 -5.82 -4.75 4.64
C TYR A 183 -4.65 -5.68 4.95
N MET A 184 -4.97 -6.78 5.61
CA MET A 184 -4.01 -7.75 6.13
C MET A 184 -4.55 -9.18 6.00
N HIS A 185 -5.40 -9.42 5.00
CA HIS A 185 -5.90 -10.77 4.74
C HIS A 185 -4.77 -11.69 4.29
N ASP A 186 -4.90 -12.99 4.59
CA ASP A 186 -3.88 -14.00 4.30
C ASP A 186 -2.51 -13.63 4.91
N THR A 187 -2.52 -13.11 6.15
CA THR A 187 -1.32 -12.89 6.97
C THR A 187 -1.30 -13.84 8.16
N LYS A 188 -0.21 -13.84 8.93
CA LYS A 188 -0.03 -14.70 10.12
C LYS A 188 -0.37 -13.98 11.44
N VAL A 189 -1.04 -12.83 11.37
CA VAL A 189 -1.33 -12.01 12.55
C VAL A 189 -2.35 -12.70 13.44
N GLN A 190 -2.00 -12.85 14.71
CA GLN A 190 -2.86 -13.44 15.75
C GLN A 190 -3.34 -12.37 16.74
N ASP A 191 -2.45 -11.48 17.16
CA ASP A 191 -2.75 -10.42 18.11
C ASP A 191 -3.17 -9.13 17.40
N ILE A 192 -4.41 -8.73 17.60
CA ILE A 192 -4.99 -7.48 17.08
C ILE A 192 -5.11 -6.38 18.14
N SER A 193 -4.60 -6.60 19.36
CA SER A 193 -4.57 -5.60 20.42
C SER A 193 -3.89 -4.27 20.02
N PRO A 194 -2.90 -4.23 19.09
CA PRO A 194 -2.36 -2.94 18.61
C PRO A 194 -3.38 -2.06 17.88
N LEU A 195 -4.53 -2.63 17.47
CA LEU A 195 -5.62 -1.90 16.83
C LEU A 195 -6.70 -1.43 17.83
N ALA A 196 -6.60 -1.80 19.11
CA ALA A 196 -7.59 -1.47 20.11
C ALA A 196 -7.80 0.06 20.23
N GLY A 197 -9.06 0.48 20.25
CA GLY A 197 -9.43 1.90 20.34
C GLY A 197 -9.21 2.72 19.05
N LYS A 198 -8.69 2.12 17.97
CA LYS A 198 -8.54 2.81 16.68
C LYS A 198 -9.89 2.86 15.94
N ASN A 199 -10.18 4.01 15.34
CA ASN A 199 -11.32 4.17 14.43
C ASN A 199 -10.88 3.82 12.99
N ILE A 200 -10.78 2.52 12.71
CA ILE A 200 -10.47 1.99 11.39
C ILE A 200 -11.76 1.91 10.58
N LYS A 201 -11.82 2.65 9.47
CA LYS A 201 -12.98 2.67 8.58
C LYS A 201 -13.08 1.39 7.74
N PHE A 202 -11.93 0.86 7.31
CA PHE A 202 -11.85 -0.34 6.48
C PHE A 202 -10.80 -1.29 7.02
N LEU A 203 -11.24 -2.43 7.53
CA LEU A 203 -10.39 -3.47 8.10
C LEU A 203 -10.69 -4.80 7.42
N ASN A 204 -9.69 -5.38 6.74
CA ASN A 204 -9.80 -6.72 6.16
C ASN A 204 -8.76 -7.66 6.80
N MET A 205 -9.26 -8.64 7.55
CA MET A 205 -8.46 -9.66 8.25
C MET A 205 -8.89 -11.08 7.87
N LEU A 206 -9.51 -11.25 6.69
CA LEU A 206 -9.90 -12.58 6.20
C LEU A 206 -8.68 -13.50 6.17
N ASN A 207 -8.88 -14.77 6.54
CA ASN A 207 -7.81 -15.79 6.58
C ASN A 207 -6.59 -15.40 7.43
N THR A 208 -6.79 -14.57 8.47
CA THR A 208 -5.79 -14.39 9.52
C THR A 208 -6.11 -15.34 10.68
N PRO A 209 -5.09 -15.80 11.43
CA PRO A 209 -5.30 -16.61 12.63
C PRO A 209 -5.78 -15.79 13.84
N ALA A 210 -5.95 -14.49 13.71
CA ALA A 210 -6.54 -13.66 14.74
C ALA A 210 -7.96 -14.14 15.05
N GLU A 211 -8.16 -14.64 16.27
CA GLU A 211 -9.51 -14.91 16.76
C GLU A 211 -10.27 -13.58 16.81
N SER A 212 -11.55 -13.60 16.43
CA SER A 212 -12.40 -12.42 16.40
C SER A 212 -12.59 -11.85 17.81
N VAL A 213 -11.66 -11.04 18.29
CA VAL A 213 -11.79 -10.29 19.55
C VAL A 213 -12.81 -9.17 19.32
N LYS A 214 -14.11 -9.49 19.36
CA LYS A 214 -15.25 -8.55 19.45
C LYS A 214 -15.07 -7.20 18.72
N VAL A 215 -14.45 -7.16 17.55
CA VAL A 215 -14.43 -5.95 16.73
C VAL A 215 -15.76 -5.99 16.01
N LYS A 216 -16.74 -5.21 16.49
CA LYS A 216 -17.99 -5.03 15.76
C LYS A 216 -17.63 -4.54 14.36
N PRO A 217 -17.95 -5.29 13.28
CA PRO A 217 -17.87 -4.73 11.95
C PRO A 217 -18.82 -3.52 11.92
N THR A 218 -18.31 -2.33 11.59
CA THR A 218 -19.19 -1.31 11.04
C THR A 218 -19.45 -1.72 9.60
N ASP A 219 -20.61 -2.31 9.39
CA ASP A 219 -21.09 -2.73 8.08
C ASP A 219 -21.15 -1.51 7.14
N PRO A 220 -20.47 -1.51 5.98
CA PRO A 220 -20.53 -0.41 5.03
C PRO A 220 -21.85 -0.34 4.23
N LEU A 221 -22.82 -1.24 4.50
CA LEU A 221 -24.08 -1.36 3.76
C LEU A 221 -25.36 -1.21 4.60
N ASN A 222 -25.29 -0.60 5.79
CA ASN A 222 -26.48 -0.13 6.52
C ASN A 222 -26.44 1.37 6.77
#